data_AF-A0A925P4X9-F1
#
_entry.id   AF-A0A925P4X9-F1
#
_cell.length_a   1.000
_cell.length_b   1.000
_cell.length_c   1.000
_cell.angle_alpha   90.00
_cell.angle_beta   90.00
_cell.angle_gamma   90.00
#
_symmetry.space_group_name_H-M   'P 1'
#
loop_
_entity.id
_entity.type
_entity.pdbx_description
1 polymer ?
#
loop_
_entity_poly.entity_id
_entity_poly.type
_entity_poly.pdbx_seq_one_letter_code
_entity_poly.pdbx_strand_id
1 'polypeptide(L)'
;ALAAPAPEPTPVAVQPVNVAALSDQERSALVYAFLNTARLTGVRGTGTSARVLMNERVFRLNDIVDTALGLRLSGVQPNLMVFTDAQGKTYEKPY
;
A
#
# COMPACT_ATOMS: atom_id res chain seq x y z
N ALA A 1 14.79 -21.00 -57.32
CA ALA A 1 15.05 -21.29 -55.89
C ALA A 1 14.34 -20.24 -55.05
N LEU A 2 13.77 -20.67 -53.92
CA LEU A 2 12.75 -19.99 -53.10
C LEU A 2 13.29 -18.74 -52.37
N ALA A 3 12.40 -17.77 -52.14
CA ALA A 3 12.62 -16.52 -51.41
C ALA A 3 12.93 -16.76 -49.92
N ALA A 4 13.80 -15.92 -49.33
CA ALA A 4 14.09 -15.92 -47.90
C ALA A 4 12.98 -15.18 -47.12
N PRO A 5 12.51 -15.70 -45.96
CA PRO A 5 11.51 -15.02 -45.15
C PRO A 5 12.13 -13.88 -44.32
N ALA A 6 11.40 -12.76 -44.20
CA ALA A 6 11.73 -11.63 -43.34
C ALA A 6 11.53 -11.96 -41.84
N PRO A 7 12.30 -11.38 -40.91
CA PRO A 7 12.13 -11.63 -39.49
C PRO A 7 10.83 -11.00 -38.98
N GLU A 8 9.93 -11.84 -38.45
CA GLU A 8 8.74 -11.39 -37.74
C GLU A 8 9.11 -10.69 -36.41
N PRO A 9 8.41 -9.62 -36.01
CA PRO A 9 8.66 -8.96 -34.72
C PRO A 9 8.21 -9.88 -33.59
N THR A 10 9.14 -10.32 -32.74
CA THR A 10 8.84 -11.11 -31.55
C THR A 10 7.94 -10.31 -30.61
N PRO A 11 6.84 -10.88 -30.10
CA PRO A 11 5.99 -10.21 -29.12
C PRO A 11 6.79 -10.02 -27.83
N VAL A 12 6.91 -8.77 -27.38
CA VAL A 12 7.45 -8.46 -26.06
C VAL A 12 6.51 -9.03 -25.00
N ALA A 13 6.94 -10.10 -24.34
CA ALA A 13 6.20 -10.68 -23.23
C ALA A 13 6.16 -9.69 -22.07
N VAL A 14 5.00 -9.09 -21.83
CA VAL A 14 4.71 -8.33 -20.61
C VAL A 14 4.71 -9.31 -19.43
N GLN A 15 5.83 -9.38 -18.71
CA GLN A 15 5.92 -10.20 -17.51
C GLN A 15 5.07 -9.57 -16.39
N PRO A 16 4.30 -10.36 -15.63
CA PRO A 16 3.60 -9.85 -14.46
C PRO A 16 4.61 -9.37 -13.42
N VAL A 17 4.51 -8.11 -13.03
CA VAL A 17 5.33 -7.53 -11.97
C VAL A 17 5.10 -8.30 -10.66
N ASN A 18 6.09 -9.08 -10.25
CA ASN A 18 5.99 -9.89 -9.06
C ASN A 18 6.21 -8.98 -7.83
N VAL A 19 5.11 -8.46 -7.28
CA VAL A 19 5.12 -7.52 -6.12
C VAL A 19 5.80 -8.07 -4.86
N ALA A 20 6.09 -9.37 -4.82
CA ALA A 20 6.88 -9.99 -3.75
C ALA A 20 8.38 -9.64 -3.79
N ALA A 21 8.90 -9.22 -4.96
CA ALA A 21 10.31 -8.89 -5.16
C ALA A 21 10.63 -7.39 -5.04
N LEU A 22 9.63 -6.57 -4.68
CA LEU A 22 9.84 -5.13 -4.46
C LEU A 22 10.83 -4.90 -3.33
N SER A 23 11.80 -4.03 -3.57
CA SER A 23 12.72 -3.56 -2.54
C SER A 23 11.96 -2.83 -1.42
N ASP A 24 12.56 -2.74 -0.23
CA ASP A 24 11.98 -2.03 0.92
C ASP A 24 11.64 -0.56 0.56
N GLN A 25 12.48 0.05 -0.28
CA GLN A 25 12.28 1.39 -0.80
C GLN A 25 11.04 1.49 -1.70
N GLU A 26 10.86 0.58 -2.66
CA GLU A 26 9.70 0.56 -3.54
C GLU A 26 8.40 0.33 -2.76
N ARG A 27 8.39 -0.61 -1.81
CA ARG A 27 7.25 -0.81 -0.91
C ARG A 27 6.92 0.45 -0.12
N SER A 28 7.92 1.09 0.47
CA SER A 28 7.70 2.32 1.22
C SER A 28 7.10 3.43 0.35
N ALA A 29 7.55 3.55 -0.90
CA ALA A 29 6.98 4.50 -1.85
C ALA A 29 5.50 4.20 -2.15
N LEU A 30 5.12 2.92 -2.30
CA LEU A 30 3.73 2.51 -2.48
C LEU A 30 2.88 2.80 -1.24
N VAL A 31 3.40 2.56 -0.04
CA VAL A 31 2.71 2.90 1.21
C VAL A 31 2.46 4.41 1.30
N TYR A 32 3.47 5.24 1.05
CA TYR A 32 3.29 6.70 1.04
C TYR A 32 2.32 7.16 -0.05
N ALA A 33 2.35 6.56 -1.24
CA ALA A 33 1.39 6.84 -2.30
C ALA A 33 -0.04 6.50 -1.85
N PHE A 34 -0.24 5.32 -1.26
CA PHE A 34 -1.53 4.92 -0.68
C PHE A 34 -1.99 5.91 0.39
N LEU A 35 -1.14 6.22 1.38
CA LEU A 35 -1.46 7.16 2.46
C LEU A 35 -1.81 8.57 1.96
N ASN A 36 -1.17 9.02 0.88
CA ASN A 36 -1.46 10.30 0.23
C ASN A 36 -2.83 10.30 -0.47
N THR A 37 -3.16 9.22 -1.18
CA THR A 37 -4.50 9.06 -1.79
C THR A 37 -5.60 8.77 -0.77
N ALA A 38 -5.24 8.27 0.41
CA ALA A 38 -6.19 7.89 1.44
C ALA A 38 -6.90 9.12 2.02
N ARG A 39 -8.19 9.23 1.73
CA ARG A 39 -9.05 10.31 2.24
C ARG A 39 -9.46 9.96 3.67
N LEU A 40 -8.87 10.67 4.62
CA LEU A 40 -9.32 10.59 6.00
C LEU A 40 -10.52 11.51 6.21
N THR A 41 -11.62 10.93 6.67
CA THR A 41 -12.87 11.66 6.92
C THR A 41 -13.04 11.99 8.40
N GLY A 42 -12.45 11.19 9.30
CA GLY A 42 -12.42 11.53 10.72
C GLY A 42 -11.79 10.45 11.58
N VAL A 43 -11.37 10.87 12.77
CA VAL A 43 -10.87 9.98 13.82
C VAL A 43 -11.73 10.14 15.06
N ARG A 44 -12.13 9.02 15.66
CA ARG A 44 -12.93 8.96 16.88
C ARG A 44 -12.14 8.22 17.95
N GLY A 45 -11.82 8.92 19.03
CA GLY A 45 -11.03 8.38 20.14
C GLY A 45 -9.54 8.25 19.82
N THR A 46 -8.79 7.74 20.79
CA THR A 46 -7.35 7.45 20.72
C THR A 46 -7.06 6.10 21.39
N GLY A 47 -5.88 5.52 21.14
CA GLY A 47 -5.49 4.24 21.74
C GLY A 47 -6.31 3.04 21.28
N THR A 48 -6.63 2.12 22.20
CA THR A 48 -7.28 0.83 21.91
C THR A 48 -8.73 0.92 21.44
N SER A 49 -9.41 2.04 21.71
CA SER A 49 -10.79 2.30 21.26
C SER A 49 -10.86 3.23 20.05
N ALA A 50 -9.71 3.55 19.43
CA ALA A 50 -9.66 4.45 18.29
C ALA A 50 -10.36 3.83 17.07
N ARG A 51 -11.17 4.65 16.40
CA ARG A 51 -11.86 4.32 15.16
C ARG A 51 -11.52 5.38 14.13
N VAL A 52 -10.97 4.95 13.01
CA VAL A 52 -10.51 5.81 11.92
C VAL A 52 -11.44 5.59 10.74
N LEU A 53 -12.08 6.66 10.27
CA LEU A 53 -12.86 6.65 9.04
C LEU A 53 -11.96 7.10 7.88
N MET A 54 -11.50 6.15 7.07
CA MET A 54 -10.59 6.36 5.95
C MET A 54 -11.15 5.66 4.71
N ASN A 55 -11.16 6.35 3.56
CA ASN A 55 -11.75 5.83 2.32
C ASN A 55 -13.17 5.28 2.52
N GLU A 56 -13.99 6.01 3.29
CA GLU A 56 -15.37 5.65 3.65
C GLU A 56 -15.52 4.34 4.46
N ARG A 57 -14.40 3.79 4.96
CA ARG A 57 -14.36 2.57 5.78
C ARG A 57 -13.84 2.86 7.17
N VAL A 58 -14.40 2.17 8.16
CA VAL A 58 -14.00 2.32 9.56
C VAL A 58 -12.97 1.26 9.92
N PHE A 59 -11.76 1.70 10.29
CA PHE A 59 -10.66 0.86 10.73
C PHE A 59 -10.45 1.01 12.24
N ARG A 60 -9.98 -0.07 12.87
CA ARG A 60 -9.63 -0.12 14.30
C ARG A 60 -8.15 -0.42 14.46
N LEU A 61 -7.66 -0.34 15.69
CA LEU A 61 -6.31 -0.79 16.03
C LEU A 61 -6.10 -2.24 15.59
N ASN A 62 -4.95 -2.51 14.96
CA ASN A 62 -4.53 -3.76 14.32
C ASN A 62 -5.31 -4.17 13.05
N ASP A 63 -6.23 -3.35 12.57
CA ASP A 63 -6.99 -3.66 11.35
C ASP A 63 -6.15 -3.45 10.09
N ILE A 64 -6.34 -4.29 9.07
CA ILE A 64 -5.60 -4.22 7.80
C ILE A 64 -6.29 -3.17 6.92
N VAL A 65 -5.60 -2.05 6.70
CA VAL A 65 -6.10 -0.96 5.85
C VAL A 65 -5.87 -1.24 4.37
N ASP A 66 -4.82 -1.99 4.04
CA ASP A 66 -4.51 -2.42 2.69
C ASP A 66 -3.91 -3.83 2.70
N THR A 67 -4.59 -4.78 2.06
CA THR A 67 -4.16 -6.19 2.01
C THR A 67 -3.06 -6.44 0.98
N ALA A 68 -2.92 -5.59 -0.05
CA ALA A 68 -1.90 -5.75 -1.08
C ALA A 68 -0.50 -5.39 -0.55
N LEU A 69 -0.42 -4.35 0.28
CA LEU A 69 0.80 -3.91 0.97
C LEU A 69 0.96 -4.58 2.34
N GLY A 70 -0.09 -5.25 2.84
CA GLY A 70 -0.13 -5.78 4.21
C GLY A 70 -0.04 -4.68 5.26
N LEU A 71 -0.57 -3.50 4.94
CA LEU A 71 -0.52 -2.33 5.80
C LEU A 71 -1.64 -2.41 6.82
N ARG A 72 -1.29 -2.28 8.10
CA ARG A 72 -2.23 -2.29 9.23
C ARG A 72 -2.15 -1.01 10.02
N LEU A 73 -3.24 -0.63 10.68
CA LEU A 73 -3.27 0.48 11.61
C LEU A 73 -2.75 0.04 12.98
N SER A 74 -1.53 0.41 13.34
CA SER A 74 -0.87 -0.02 14.58
C SER A 74 -1.04 0.95 15.74
N GLY A 75 -1.40 2.20 15.47
CA GLY A 75 -1.58 3.22 16.50
C GLY A 75 -2.35 4.43 16.02
N VAL A 76 -3.07 5.06 16.94
CA VAL A 76 -3.75 6.34 16.72
C VAL A 76 -3.46 7.24 17.91
N GLN A 77 -2.64 8.24 17.65
CA GLN A 77 -2.25 9.30 18.58
C GLN A 77 -2.95 10.61 18.18
N PRO A 78 -3.03 11.61 19.06
CA PRO A 78 -3.56 12.92 18.69
C PRO A 78 -2.83 13.47 17.45
N ASN A 79 -3.56 13.72 16.35
CA ASN A 79 -3.06 14.24 15.07
C ASN A 79 -2.03 13.37 14.34
N LEU A 80 -1.83 12.11 14.78
CA LEU A 80 -0.86 11.21 14.17
C LEU A 80 -1.37 9.77 14.13
N MET A 81 -1.44 9.20 12.93
CA MET A 81 -1.71 7.79 12.73
C MET A 81 -0.41 7.03 12.50
N VAL A 82 -0.34 5.85 13.09
CA VAL A 82 0.80 4.94 12.99
C VAL A 82 0.35 3.67 12.30
N PHE A 83 1.02 3.34 11.20
CA PHE A 83 0.75 2.14 10.41
C PHE A 83 1.97 1.24 10.43
N THR A 84 1.76 -0.07 10.31
CA THR A 84 2.84 -1.03 10.18
C THR A 84 2.56 -1.94 9.00
N ASP A 85 3.57 -2.18 8.16
CA ASP A 85 3.45 -3.09 7.03
C ASP A 85 3.64 -4.57 7.44
N ALA A 86 3.68 -5.45 6.44
CA ALA A 86 3.92 -6.87 6.64
C ALA A 86 5.38 -7.20 7.04
N GLN A 87 6.33 -6.30 6.78
CA GLN A 87 7.75 -6.46 7.15
C GLN A 87 8.05 -5.92 8.56
N GLY A 88 7.08 -5.29 9.22
CA GLY A 88 7.25 -4.68 10.54
C GLY A 88 7.77 -3.24 10.48
N LYS A 89 7.82 -2.62 9.29
CA LYS A 89 8.20 -1.23 9.13
C LYS A 89 7.03 -0.33 9.50
N THR A 90 7.33 0.72 10.26
CA THR A 90 6.34 1.66 10.77
C THR A 90 6.31 2.95 9.95
N TYR A 91 5.11 3.44 9.69
CA TYR A 91 4.84 4.64 8.92
C TYR A 91 3.93 5.57 9.71
N GLU A 92 4.24 6.85 9.70
CA GLU A 92 3.47 7.86 10.40
C GLU A 92 2.78 8.79 9.40
N LYS A 93 1.49 9.03 9.60
CA LYS A 93 0.71 9.96 8.78
C LYS A 93 0.01 10.97 9.69
N PRO A 94 0.31 12.27 9.58
CA PRO A 94 -0.44 13.30 10.27
C PRO A 94 -1.84 13.43 9.68
N TYR A 95 -2.80 13.86 10.51
CA TYR A 95 -4.19 14.03 10.12
C TYR A 95 -4.93 15.18 10.79
#